data_AF-A0A4U7D562-F1
#
_entry.id   AF-A0A4U7D562-F1
#
_cell.length_a   1.000
_cell.length_b   1.000
_cell.length_c   1.000
_cell.angle_alpha   90.00
_cell.angle_beta   90.00
_cell.angle_gamma   90.00
#
_symmetry.space_group_name_H-M   'P 1'
#
loop_
_entity.id
_entity.type
_entity.pdbx_description
1 polymer ?
#
loop_
_entity_poly.entity_id
_entity_poly.type
_entity_poly.pdbx_seq_one_letter_code
_entity_poly.pdbx_strand_id
1 'polypeptide(L)' 'VVTEWAVGLDTGCVYGGSLTAYDLREGTVTAVPALRGGVERSDAKIVDVAELG' A
#
# COMPACT_ATOMS: atom_id res chain seq x y z
N VAL A 1 3.81 1.10 -6.99
CA VAL A 1 4.23 1.87 -8.19
C VAL A 1 5.54 2.56 -7.87
N VAL A 2 6.52 2.57 -8.80
CA VAL A 2 7.77 3.33 -8.68
C VAL A 2 7.84 4.26 -9.89
N THR A 3 7.99 5.55 -9.66
CA THR A 3 8.25 6.57 -10.67
C THR A 3 9.50 7.35 -10.26
N GLU A 4 10.00 8.23 -11.13
CA GLU A 4 11.20 9.05 -10.87
C GLU A 4 11.13 9.79 -9.52
N TRP A 5 9.95 10.25 -9.13
CA TRP A 5 9.76 11.10 -7.95
C TRP A 5 8.87 10.51 -6.87
N ALA A 6 8.34 9.30 -7.06
CA ALA A 6 7.40 8.71 -6.11
C ALA A 6 7.51 7.19 -6.03
N VAL A 7 7.39 6.69 -4.79
CA VAL A 7 7.32 5.26 -4.50
C VAL A 7 6.07 5.00 -3.65
N GLY A 8 5.16 4.18 -4.16
CA GLY A 8 3.99 3.72 -3.42
C GLY A 8 4.33 2.47 -2.61
N LEU A 9 4.41 2.60 -1.28
CA LEU A 9 4.76 1.53 -0.35
C LEU A 9 3.57 0.96 0.43
N ASP A 10 2.51 1.75 0.62
CA ASP A 10 1.30 1.25 1.28
C ASP A 10 0.54 0.34 0.31
N THR A 11 0.78 -0.95 0.46
CA THR A 11 0.14 -2.02 -0.31
C THR A 11 -0.84 -2.81 0.55
N GLY A 12 -1.31 -2.23 1.66
CA GLY A 12 -2.44 -2.73 2.42
C GLY A 12 -2.20 -4.06 3.14
N CYS A 13 -0.99 -4.32 3.66
CA CYS A 13 -0.65 -5.56 4.38
C CYS A 13 -1.73 -6.00 5.39
N VAL A 14 -2.15 -5.08 6.27
CA VAL A 14 -3.14 -5.38 7.33
C VAL A 14 -4.53 -5.72 6.78
N TYR A 15 -4.82 -5.31 5.55
CA TYR A 15 -6.08 -5.54 4.86
C TYR A 15 -6.02 -6.77 3.94
N GLY A 16 -4.97 -7.61 4.06
CA GLY A 16 -4.79 -8.82 3.26
C GLY A 16 -3.93 -8.63 2.00
N GLY A 17 -3.32 -7.47 1.83
CA GLY A 17 -2.34 -7.20 0.77
C GLY A 17 -0.93 -7.68 1.13
N SER A 18 0.05 -6.80 0.95
CA SER A 18 1.47 -7.12 1.19
C SER A 18 2.14 -6.06 2.07
N LEU A 19 3.24 -6.43 2.73
CA LEU A 19 4.19 -5.47 3.29
C LEU A 19 5.28 -5.23 2.25
N THR A 20 5.43 -3.98 1.81
CA THR A 20 6.38 -3.61 0.76
C THR A 20 7.47 -2.69 1.30
N ALA A 21 8.71 -2.98 0.92
CA ALA A 21 9.88 -2.14 1.19
C ALA A 21 10.57 -1.77 -0.14
N TYR A 22 11.14 -0.57 -0.16
CA TYR A 22 11.96 -0.09 -1.27
C TYR A 22 13.39 0.14 -0.79
N ASP A 23 14.35 -0.45 -1.50
CA ASP A 23 15.78 -0.24 -1.27
C ASP A 23 16.22 1.00 -2.04
N LEU A 24 16.59 2.06 -1.31
CA LEU A 24 17.04 3.33 -1.90
C LEU A 24 18.41 3.24 -2.59
N ARG A 25 19.23 2.24 -2.25
CA ARG A 25 20.58 2.09 -2.82
C ARG A 25 20.52 1.36 -4.14
N GLU A 26 19.77 0.26 -4.16
CA GLU A 26 19.65 -0.63 -5.32
C GLU A 26 18.45 -0.27 -6.21
N GLY A 27 17.55 0.60 -5.73
CA GLY A 27 16.33 0.97 -6.44
C GLY A 27 15.34 -0.18 -6.61
N THR A 28 15.39 -1.18 -5.73
CA THR A 28 14.60 -2.42 -5.84
C THR A 28 13.43 -2.46 -4.86
N VAL A 29 12.40 -3.23 -5.21
CA VAL A 29 11.22 -3.45 -4.37
C VAL A 29 11.24 -4.89 -3.85
N THR A 30 11.06 -5.06 -2.54
CA THR A 30 10.81 -6.35 -1.91
C THR A 30 9.45 -6.34 -1.24
N ALA A 31 8.68 -7.42 -1.39
CA ALA A 31 7.37 -7.55 -0.77
C ALA A 31 7.15 -8.94 -0.19
N VAL A 32 6.43 -9.01 0.92
CA VAL A 32 5.95 -10.26 1.51
C VAL A 32 4.42 -10.21 1.63
N PRO A 33 3.70 -11.30 1.29
CA PRO A 33 2.25 -11.33 1.43
C PRO A 33 1.83 -11.35 2.90
N ALA A 34 0.63 -10.85 3.19
CA ALA A 34 0.01 -11.03 4.49
C ALA A 34 -0.17 -12.53 4.80
N LEU A 35 0.23 -12.95 5.99
CA LEU A 35 0.13 -14.35 6.43
C LEU A 35 -1.15 -14.66 7.23
N ARG A 36 -1.97 -13.63 7.48
CA ARG A 36 -3.25 -13.73 8.18
C ARG A 36 -4.34 -13.08 7.32
N GLY A 37 -5.58 -13.48 7.55
CA GLY A 37 -6.73 -12.80 6.95
C GLY A 37 -6.69 -11.31 7.27
N GLY A 38 -7.05 -10.49 6.27
CA GLY A 38 -7.09 -9.04 6.42
C GLY A 38 -8.09 -8.60 7.48
N VAL A 39 -7.81 -7.47 8.12
CA VAL A 39 -8.77 -6.74 8.94
C VAL A 39 -9.69 -5.96 8.01
N GLU A 40 -10.97 -5.88 8.34
CA GLU A 40 -11.93 -5.02 7.62
C GLU A 40 -11.55 -3.54 7.80
N ARG A 41 -11.66 -2.74 6.74
CA ARG A 41 -11.38 -1.30 6.75
C ARG A 41 -12.67 -0.53 6.55
N SER A 42 -13.17 0.06 7.63
CA SER A 42 -14.32 0.96 7.58
C SER A 42 -14.24 1.98 6.43
N ASP A 43 -15.34 2.08 5.67
CA ASP A 43 -15.52 3.04 4.58
C ASP A 43 -15.30 4.49 5.01
N ALA A 44 -15.52 4.82 6.29
CA ALA A 44 -15.22 6.15 6.84
C ALA A 44 -13.72 6.53 6.77
N LYS A 45 -12.84 5.59 6.44
CA LYS A 45 -11.41 5.81 6.21
C LYS A 45 -11.06 5.97 4.74
N ILE A 46 -12.04 5.93 3.84
CA ILE A 46 -11.88 6.06 2.40
C ILE A 46 -12.64 7.32 2.00
N VAL A 47 -11.93 8.26 1.39
CA VAL A 47 -12.57 9.46 0.84
C VAL A 47 -12.91 9.16 -0.60
N ASP A 48 -14.17 9.33 -0.98
CA ASP A 48 -14.58 9.29 -2.37
C ASP A 48 -14.21 10.61 -3.05
N VAL A 49 -13.45 10.54 -4.15
CA VAL A 49 -13.06 11.71 -4.93
C VAL A 49 -14.27 12.40 -5.55
N ALA A 50 -15.34 11.66 -5.85
CA ALA A 50 -16.60 12.23 -6.33
C ALA A 50 -17.29 13.11 -5.27
N GLU A 51 -17.00 12.89 -3.99
CA GLU A 51 -17.53 13.68 -2.87
C GLU A 51 -16.68 14.91 -2.55
N LEU A 52 -15.49 15.06 -3.16
CA LEU A 52 -14.55 16.14 -2.85
C LEU A 52 -14.77 17.44 -3.65
N GLY A 53 -15.54 17.41 -4.75
CA GLY A 53 -15.88 18.60 -5.55
C GLY A 53 -14.76 19.13 -6.43
#